data_AF-A0A936Q2V4-F1
#
_entry.id   AF-A0A936Q2V4-F1
#
_cell.length_a   1.000
_cell.length_b   1.000
_cell.length_c   1.000
_cell.angle_alpha   90.00
_cell.angle_beta   90.00
_cell.angle_gamma   90.00
#
_symmetry.space_group_name_H-M   'P 1'
#
loop_
_entity.id
_entity.type
_entity.pdbx_description
1 polymer ?
#
loop_
_entity_poly.entity_id
_entity_poly.type
_entity_poly.pdbx_seq_one_letter_code
_entity_poly.pdbx_strand_id
1 'polypeptide(L)'
;MVAPSTTWPGPLRYADYDRAARAFVAAAQAGVREGTSLYNAACARALASQKAEAMDLLQRALDAGFDDPDHLREDDDLDGLRAEPRFQQLLRDAEELTLDGFPSLGARLLRSQMVAEGEEATTRFESYLKRHPGSGRGWSNLGYASLAAENDRQAARAYRKALDLGYRKPRCTTSPAPTRA
;
A
#
# COMPACT_ATOMS: atom_id res chain seq x y z
N MET A 1 15.53 -41.30 -7.82
CA MET A 1 14.80 -40.87 -6.60
C MET A 1 15.34 -39.51 -6.20
N VAL A 2 14.59 -38.45 -6.48
CA VAL A 2 14.92 -37.09 -6.03
C VAL A 2 14.38 -36.97 -4.60
N ALA A 3 15.26 -36.74 -3.63
CA ALA A 3 14.85 -36.50 -2.25
C ALA A 3 14.08 -35.17 -2.18
N PRO A 4 12.95 -35.09 -1.45
CA PRO A 4 12.24 -33.83 -1.28
C PRO A 4 13.13 -32.88 -0.48
N SER A 5 13.37 -31.69 -1.03
CA SER A 5 14.06 -30.59 -0.38
C SER A 5 13.15 -29.97 0.69
N THR A 6 12.94 -30.70 1.79
CA THR A 6 12.22 -30.18 2.95
C THR A 6 13.21 -29.46 3.85
N THR A 7 13.69 -28.28 3.40
CA THR A 7 14.39 -27.36 4.30
C THR A 7 13.34 -26.55 5.06
N TRP A 8 12.80 -27.15 6.13
CA TRP A 8 12.14 -26.37 7.16
C TRP A 8 13.14 -25.30 7.63
N PRO A 9 12.76 -24.01 7.70
CA PRO A 9 13.66 -22.98 8.21
C PRO A 9 14.10 -23.36 9.63
N GLY A 10 15.40 -23.41 9.89
CA GLY A 10 15.90 -23.68 11.24
C GLY A 10 15.52 -22.53 12.20
N PRO A 11 15.55 -22.75 13.53
CA PRO A 11 15.23 -21.73 14.55
C PRO A 11 16.01 -20.42 14.40
N LEU A 12 17.24 -20.50 13.89
CA LEU A 12 18.10 -19.33 13.63
C LEU A 12 17.52 -18.43 12.53
N ARG A 13 16.96 -19.00 11.45
CA ARG A 13 16.33 -18.22 10.37
C ARG A 13 15.07 -17.49 10.86
N TYR A 14 14.26 -18.14 11.69
CA TYR A 14 13.08 -17.51 12.29
C TYR A 14 13.43 -16.29 13.15
N ALA A 15 14.51 -16.37 13.94
CA ALA A 15 14.98 -15.25 14.75
C ALA A 15 15.46 -14.06 13.91
N ASP A 16 16.03 -14.32 12.74
CA ASP A 16 16.46 -13.26 11.81
C ASP A 16 15.27 -12.56 11.17
N TYR A 17 14.23 -13.30 10.78
CA TYR A 17 12.99 -12.73 10.25
C TYR A 17 12.25 -11.86 11.28
N ASP A 18 12.17 -12.30 12.53
CA ASP A 18 11.55 -11.55 13.61
C ASP A 18 12.31 -10.22 13.90
N ARG A 19 13.64 -10.24 13.83
CA ARG A 19 14.45 -9.02 13.90
C ARG A 19 14.22 -8.10 12.70
N ALA A 20 14.18 -8.64 11.49
CA ALA A 20 13.93 -7.88 10.27
C ALA A 20 12.55 -7.20 10.31
N ALA A 21 11.50 -7.94 10.67
CA ALA A 21 10.14 -7.42 10.77
C ALA A 21 10.07 -6.23 11.74
N ARG A 22 10.69 -6.34 12.94
CA ARG A 22 10.74 -5.23 13.90
C ARG A 22 11.48 -4.00 13.36
N ALA A 23 12.62 -4.20 12.68
CA ALA A 23 13.38 -3.10 12.10
C ALA A 23 12.57 -2.34 11.04
N PHE A 24 11.86 -3.08 10.17
CA PHE A 24 11.01 -2.49 9.15
C PHE A 24 9.77 -1.79 9.73
N VAL A 25 9.14 -2.35 10.77
CA VAL A 25 8.06 -1.67 11.50
C VAL A 25 8.56 -0.36 12.12
N ALA A 26 9.75 -0.36 12.72
CA ALA A 26 10.34 0.85 13.28
C ALA A 26 10.64 1.91 12.20
N ALA A 27 11.15 1.49 11.04
CA ALA A 27 11.36 2.38 9.89
C ALA A 27 10.05 3.00 9.40
N ALA A 28 8.98 2.20 9.32
CA ALA A 28 7.64 2.68 8.95
C ALA A 28 7.10 3.69 9.98
N GLN A 29 7.26 3.43 11.28
CA GLN A 29 6.87 4.35 12.34
C GLN A 29 7.63 5.67 12.29
N ALA A 30 8.92 5.63 11.94
CA ALA A 30 9.75 6.81 11.69
C ALA A 30 9.41 7.53 10.36
N GLY A 31 8.54 6.94 9.54
CA GLY A 31 8.09 7.49 8.26
C GLY A 31 9.03 7.27 7.09
N VAL A 32 10.01 6.39 7.24
CA VAL A 32 10.86 5.96 6.14
C VAL A 32 10.01 5.05 5.25
N ARG A 33 9.61 5.55 4.07
CA ARG A 33 8.86 4.79 3.04
C ARG A 33 7.79 3.87 3.64
N GLU A 34 6.90 4.44 4.45
CA GLU A 34 5.99 3.70 5.35
C GLU A 34 5.33 2.47 4.71
N GLY A 35 4.72 2.61 3.52
CA GLY A 35 4.14 1.49 2.79
C GLY A 35 5.15 0.38 2.42
N THR A 36 6.29 0.73 1.82
CA THR A 36 7.34 -0.25 1.48
C THR A 36 7.93 -0.91 2.73
N SER A 37 8.15 -0.15 3.81
CA SER A 37 8.66 -0.72 5.05
C SER A 37 7.66 -1.68 5.70
N LEU A 38 6.37 -1.36 5.72
CA LEU A 38 5.34 -2.29 6.21
C LEU A 38 5.23 -3.54 5.34
N TYR A 39 5.36 -3.40 4.02
CA TYR A 39 5.42 -4.53 3.08
C TYR A 39 6.60 -5.47 3.41
N ASN A 40 7.82 -4.92 3.53
CA ASN A 40 9.00 -5.72 3.87
C ASN A 40 8.87 -6.38 5.26
N ALA A 41 8.22 -5.71 6.22
CA ALA A 41 7.90 -6.31 7.50
C ALA A 41 6.95 -7.50 7.34
N ALA A 42 5.96 -7.38 6.46
CA ALA A 42 5.03 -8.46 6.15
C ALA A 42 5.73 -9.67 5.51
N CYS A 43 6.62 -9.46 4.55
CA CYS A 43 7.42 -10.53 3.93
C CYS A 43 8.22 -11.29 5.01
N ALA A 44 8.90 -10.56 5.91
CA ALA A 44 9.61 -11.19 7.02
C ALA A 44 8.68 -12.00 7.94
N ARG A 45 7.46 -11.51 8.23
CA ARG A 45 6.47 -12.27 9.02
C ARG A 45 5.91 -13.48 8.28
N ALA A 46 5.72 -13.39 6.98
CA ALA A 46 5.27 -14.50 6.13
C ALA A 46 6.32 -15.63 6.11
N LEU A 47 7.59 -15.29 5.91
CA LEU A 47 8.73 -16.20 6.03
C LEU A 47 8.86 -16.82 7.43
N ALA A 48 8.47 -16.07 8.47
CA ALA A 48 8.38 -16.59 9.84
C ALA A 48 7.14 -17.45 10.11
N SER A 49 6.32 -17.75 9.10
CA SER A 49 5.04 -18.47 9.22
C SER A 49 4.01 -17.77 10.12
N GLN A 50 4.19 -16.48 10.40
CA GLN A 50 3.30 -15.66 11.23
C GLN A 50 2.21 -15.01 10.36
N LYS A 51 1.36 -15.84 9.77
CA LYS A 51 0.41 -15.42 8.71
C LYS A 51 -0.51 -14.26 9.10
N ALA A 52 -1.08 -14.31 10.30
CA ALA A 52 -2.02 -13.28 10.75
C ALA A 52 -1.35 -11.90 10.85
N GLU A 53 -0.14 -11.84 11.40
CA GLU A 53 0.61 -10.59 11.51
C GLU A 53 1.08 -10.09 10.14
N ALA A 54 1.52 -11.00 9.26
CA ALA A 54 1.89 -10.66 7.89
C ALA A 54 0.71 -10.02 7.14
N MET A 55 -0.49 -10.59 7.25
CA MET A 55 -1.71 -10.03 6.64
C MET A 55 -2.05 -8.63 7.14
N ASP A 56 -1.97 -8.41 8.45
CA ASP A 56 -2.26 -7.11 9.04
C ASP A 56 -1.22 -6.07 8.59
N LEU A 57 0.05 -6.47 8.45
CA LEU A 57 1.10 -5.61 7.91
C LEU A 57 0.90 -5.32 6.42
N LEU A 58 0.51 -6.29 5.59
CA LEU A 58 0.17 -6.06 4.18
C LEU A 58 -0.99 -5.08 4.02
N GLN A 59 -2.05 -5.23 4.83
CA GLN A 59 -3.18 -4.31 4.78
C GLN A 59 -2.73 -2.88 5.12
N ARG A 60 -1.93 -2.74 6.18
CA ARG A 60 -1.36 -1.44 6.56
C ARG A 60 -0.40 -0.90 5.50
N ALA A 61 0.36 -1.74 4.81
CA ALA A 61 1.23 -1.33 3.71
C ALA A 61 0.40 -0.74 2.57
N LEU A 62 -0.69 -1.41 2.18
CA LEU A 62 -1.63 -0.93 1.17
C LEU A 62 -2.26 0.41 1.58
N ASP A 63 -2.73 0.51 2.83
CA ASP A 63 -3.33 1.73 3.38
C ASP A 63 -2.33 2.88 3.49
N ALA A 64 -1.04 2.59 3.70
CA ALA A 64 0.05 3.55 3.70
C ALA A 64 0.54 3.93 2.28
N GLY A 65 -0.01 3.29 1.24
CA GLY A 65 0.26 3.61 -0.16
C GLY A 65 1.40 2.80 -0.79
N PHE A 66 1.63 1.57 -0.35
CA PHE A 66 2.37 0.59 -1.15
C PHE A 66 1.61 0.30 -2.45
N ASP A 67 2.21 0.57 -3.60
CA ASP A 67 1.53 0.61 -4.89
C ASP A 67 2.23 -0.25 -5.93
N ASP A 68 2.26 -1.56 -5.69
CA ASP A 68 2.87 -2.55 -6.59
C ASP A 68 2.09 -3.88 -6.51
N PRO A 69 0.92 -3.96 -7.16
CA PRO A 69 0.09 -5.17 -7.12
C PRO A 69 0.77 -6.37 -7.81
N ASP A 70 1.63 -6.13 -8.80
CA ASP A 70 2.35 -7.18 -9.50
C ASP A 70 3.42 -7.80 -8.59
N HIS A 71 4.23 -6.97 -7.92
CA HIS A 71 5.18 -7.48 -6.94
C HIS A 71 4.47 -8.22 -5.79
N LEU A 72 3.37 -7.66 -5.27
CA LEU A 72 2.56 -8.33 -4.25
C LEU A 72 2.04 -9.70 -4.70
N ARG A 73 1.71 -9.85 -5.99
CA ARG A 73 1.23 -11.11 -6.57
C ARG A 73 2.37 -12.10 -6.78
N GLU A 74 3.57 -11.65 -7.09
CA GLU A 74 4.66 -12.51 -7.54
C GLU A 74 5.67 -12.84 -6.43
N ASP A 75 5.73 -12.07 -5.35
CA ASP A 75 6.71 -12.27 -4.27
C ASP A 75 6.59 -13.65 -3.58
N ASP A 76 7.64 -14.45 -3.73
CA ASP A 76 7.77 -15.79 -3.17
C ASP A 76 7.78 -15.78 -1.63
N ASP A 77 8.18 -14.68 -0.99
CA ASP A 77 8.13 -14.54 0.48
C ASP A 77 6.68 -14.63 1.00
N LEU A 78 5.69 -14.37 0.14
CA LEU A 78 4.27 -14.37 0.46
C LEU A 78 3.55 -15.66 0.06
N ASP A 79 4.26 -16.68 -0.45
CA ASP A 79 3.69 -17.96 -0.89
C ASP A 79 2.78 -18.60 0.17
N GLY A 80 3.19 -18.54 1.44
CA GLY A 80 2.44 -19.07 2.57
C GLY A 80 1.07 -18.39 2.82
N LEU A 81 0.83 -17.23 2.20
CA LEU A 81 -0.38 -16.42 2.32
C LEU A 81 -1.33 -16.57 1.12
N ARG A 82 -0.87 -17.07 -0.04
CA ARG A 82 -1.66 -17.08 -1.29
C ARG A 82 -3.01 -17.78 -1.17
N ALA A 83 -3.08 -18.85 -0.37
CA ALA A 83 -4.31 -19.62 -0.16
C ALA A 83 -5.32 -18.93 0.77
N GLU A 84 -4.93 -17.85 1.44
CA GLU A 84 -5.78 -17.17 2.42
C GLU A 84 -6.79 -16.24 1.70
N PRO A 85 -8.10 -16.34 2.00
CA PRO A 85 -9.11 -15.48 1.37
C PRO A 85 -8.85 -13.98 1.55
N ARG A 86 -8.27 -13.59 2.70
CA ARG A 86 -7.86 -12.21 2.97
C ARG A 86 -6.78 -11.71 2.02
N PHE A 87 -5.85 -12.58 1.59
CA PHE A 87 -4.80 -12.21 0.64
C PHE A 87 -5.38 -11.93 -0.73
N GLN A 88 -6.31 -12.78 -1.17
CA GLN A 88 -7.01 -12.62 -2.44
C GLN A 88 -7.85 -11.33 -2.47
N GLN A 89 -8.47 -10.96 -1.34
CA GLN A 89 -9.15 -9.68 -1.22
C GLN A 89 -8.17 -8.51 -1.27
N LEU A 90 -7.04 -8.62 -0.58
CA LEU A 90 -6.00 -7.60 -0.56
C LEU A 90 -5.39 -7.35 -1.96
N LEU A 91 -5.15 -8.41 -2.73
CA LEU A 91 -4.72 -8.29 -4.13
C LEU A 91 -5.74 -7.53 -4.99
N ARG A 92 -7.03 -7.88 -4.87
CA ARG A 92 -8.09 -7.14 -5.58
C ARG A 92 -8.12 -5.67 -5.19
N ASP A 93 -8.03 -5.38 -3.88
CA ASP A 93 -8.00 -4.01 -3.41
C ASP A 93 -6.75 -3.27 -3.91
N ALA A 94 -5.60 -3.94 -4.01
CA ALA A 94 -4.37 -3.37 -4.58
C ALA A 94 -4.51 -3.05 -6.08
N GLU A 95 -5.07 -3.97 -6.87
CA GLU A 95 -5.37 -3.75 -8.31
C GLU A 95 -6.37 -2.61 -8.51
N GLU A 96 -7.41 -2.54 -7.67
CA GLU A 96 -8.41 -1.47 -7.76
C GLU A 96 -7.90 -0.11 -7.28
N LEU A 97 -6.88 -0.08 -6.41
CA LEU A 97 -6.25 1.13 -5.91
C LEU A 97 -5.02 1.55 -6.71
N THR A 98 -4.51 0.73 -7.62
CA THR A 98 -3.26 1.04 -8.30
C THR A 98 -3.35 2.30 -9.14
N LEU A 99 -2.30 3.11 -9.11
CA LEU A 99 -2.07 4.20 -10.06
C LEU A 99 -0.97 3.84 -11.06
N ASP A 100 -0.48 2.60 -11.07
CA ASP A 100 0.48 2.17 -12.06
C ASP A 100 -0.07 2.35 -13.49
N GLY A 101 0.80 2.83 -14.38
CA GLY A 101 0.44 3.22 -15.74
C GLY A 101 -0.45 4.47 -15.87
N PHE A 102 -0.89 5.10 -14.77
CA PHE A 102 -1.75 6.30 -14.81
C PHE A 102 -1.02 7.59 -14.37
N PRO A 103 -1.17 8.70 -15.10
CA PRO A 103 -1.67 8.76 -16.48
C PRO A 103 -0.65 8.14 -17.44
N SER A 104 -1.15 7.61 -18.56
CA SER A 104 -0.31 7.04 -19.61
C SER A 104 0.63 8.10 -20.21
N LEU A 105 1.66 7.66 -20.93
CA LEU A 105 2.51 8.59 -21.68
C LEU A 105 1.71 9.41 -22.69
N GLY A 106 0.70 8.80 -23.32
CA GLY A 106 -0.21 9.48 -24.26
C GLY A 106 -1.00 10.59 -23.57
N ALA A 107 -1.61 10.28 -22.42
CA ALA A 107 -2.31 11.26 -21.60
C ALA A 107 -1.43 12.44 -21.19
N ARG A 108 -0.14 12.20 -20.86
CA ARG A 108 0.80 13.29 -20.53
C ARG A 108 1.09 14.23 -21.69
N LEU A 109 0.91 13.77 -22.93
CA LEU A 109 1.15 14.56 -24.15
C LEU A 109 -0.12 15.24 -24.67
N LEU A 110 -1.29 14.63 -24.44
CA LEU A 110 -2.56 15.08 -25.00
C LEU A 110 -3.60 15.31 -23.89
N ARG A 111 -4.00 16.58 -23.73
CA ARG A 111 -5.02 16.99 -22.76
C ARG A 111 -6.31 16.19 -22.85
N SER A 112 -6.80 15.90 -24.06
CA SER A 112 -8.03 15.12 -24.25
C SER A 112 -7.89 13.67 -23.74
N GLN A 113 -6.72 13.07 -23.89
CA GLN A 113 -6.44 11.73 -23.34
C GLN A 113 -6.30 11.77 -21.82
N MET A 114 -5.66 12.82 -21.27
CA MET A 114 -5.59 13.02 -19.82
C MET A 114 -6.98 13.09 -19.18
N VAL A 115 -7.88 13.87 -19.77
CA VAL A 115 -9.25 14.02 -19.27
C VAL A 115 -10.00 12.69 -19.35
N ALA A 116 -9.93 12.00 -20.49
CA ALA A 116 -10.61 10.72 -20.67
C ALA A 116 -10.11 9.64 -19.69
N GLU A 117 -8.79 9.46 -19.56
CA GLU A 117 -8.23 8.52 -18.58
C GLU A 117 -8.59 8.91 -17.14
N GLY A 118 -8.60 10.23 -16.86
CA GLY A 118 -9.04 10.75 -15.57
C GLY A 118 -10.48 10.36 -15.24
N GLU A 119 -11.41 10.56 -16.17
CA GLU A 119 -12.83 10.17 -16.01
C GLU A 119 -13.00 8.66 -15.78
N GLU A 120 -12.27 7.83 -16.53
CA GLU A 120 -12.26 6.37 -16.31
C GLU A 120 -11.73 6.00 -14.92
N ALA A 121 -10.60 6.60 -14.52
CA ALA A 121 -10.00 6.37 -13.20
C ALA A 121 -10.91 6.83 -12.06
N THR A 122 -11.59 7.98 -12.20
CA THR A 122 -12.57 8.45 -11.20
C THR A 122 -13.72 7.45 -11.03
N THR A 123 -14.27 6.91 -12.13
CA THR A 123 -15.35 5.91 -12.11
C THR A 123 -14.93 4.65 -11.35
N ARG A 124 -13.69 4.18 -11.58
CA ARG A 124 -13.10 3.05 -10.85
C ARG A 124 -13.01 3.35 -9.35
N PHE A 125 -12.40 4.47 -8.97
CA PHE A 125 -12.21 4.81 -7.56
C PHE A 125 -13.52 5.10 -6.83
N GLU A 126 -14.53 5.68 -7.48
CA GLU A 126 -15.87 5.82 -6.90
C GLU A 126 -16.51 4.46 -6.62
N SER A 127 -16.36 3.50 -7.52
CA SER A 127 -16.88 2.14 -7.35
C SER A 127 -16.18 1.40 -6.21
N TYR A 128 -14.87 1.61 -6.05
CA TYR A 128 -14.11 1.14 -4.89
C TYR A 128 -14.60 1.78 -3.59
N LEU A 129 -14.73 3.12 -3.56
CA LEU A 129 -15.12 3.88 -2.37
C LEU A 129 -16.56 3.63 -1.91
N LYS A 130 -17.46 3.19 -2.79
CA LYS A 130 -18.81 2.73 -2.39
C LYS A 130 -18.75 1.54 -1.44
N ARG A 131 -17.78 0.64 -1.63
CA ARG A 131 -17.54 -0.52 -0.75
C ARG A 131 -16.62 -0.16 0.42
N HIS A 132 -15.69 0.76 0.19
CA HIS A 132 -14.63 1.11 1.13
C HIS A 132 -14.60 2.61 1.48
N PRO A 133 -15.67 3.17 2.07
CA PRO A 133 -15.79 4.62 2.30
C PRO A 133 -14.75 5.18 3.28
N GLY A 134 -14.11 4.32 4.07
CA GLY A 134 -13.02 4.65 4.99
C GLY A 134 -11.62 4.62 4.39
N SER A 135 -11.45 4.25 3.11
CA SER A 135 -10.13 4.17 2.48
C SER A 135 -9.58 5.56 2.17
N GLY A 136 -8.71 6.07 3.04
CA GLY A 136 -8.04 7.35 2.84
C GLY A 136 -7.21 7.40 1.55
N ARG A 137 -6.57 6.28 1.19
CA ARG A 137 -5.88 6.12 -0.09
C ARG A 137 -6.83 6.22 -1.28
N GLY A 138 -7.96 5.52 -1.24
CA GLY A 138 -8.98 5.58 -2.30
C GLY A 138 -9.47 7.00 -2.54
N TRP A 139 -9.70 7.77 -1.47
CA TRP A 139 -10.08 9.19 -1.58
C TRP A 139 -8.96 10.06 -2.16
N SER A 140 -7.69 9.80 -1.81
CA SER A 140 -6.55 10.51 -2.39
C SER A 140 -6.40 10.21 -3.89
N ASN A 141 -6.57 8.95 -4.27
CA ASN A 141 -6.48 8.51 -5.66
C ASN A 141 -7.63 9.06 -6.51
N LEU A 142 -8.86 9.07 -5.97
CA LEU A 142 -9.99 9.76 -6.58
C LEU A 142 -9.64 11.24 -6.80
N GLY A 143 -9.08 11.92 -5.79
CA GLY A 143 -8.68 13.31 -5.92
C GLY A 143 -7.68 13.56 -7.05
N TYR A 144 -6.69 12.67 -7.19
CA TYR A 144 -5.69 12.75 -8.27
C TYR A 144 -6.30 12.51 -9.65
N ALA A 145 -7.14 11.48 -9.78
CA ALA A 145 -7.85 11.20 -11.02
C ALA A 145 -8.81 12.34 -11.41
N SER A 146 -9.49 12.95 -10.43
CA SER A 146 -10.36 14.10 -10.67
C SER A 146 -9.61 15.33 -11.18
N LEU A 147 -8.35 15.54 -10.77
CA LEU A 147 -7.51 16.61 -11.34
C LEU A 147 -7.16 16.33 -12.80
N ALA A 148 -6.83 15.07 -13.13
CA ALA A 148 -6.60 14.67 -14.52
C ALA A 148 -7.86 14.86 -15.39
N ALA A 149 -9.04 14.60 -14.81
CA ALA A 149 -10.36 14.83 -15.40
C ALA A 149 -10.82 16.30 -15.39
N GLU A 150 -9.99 17.25 -14.95
CA GLU A 150 -10.31 18.68 -14.83
C GLU A 150 -11.54 18.99 -13.96
N ASN A 151 -11.85 18.09 -13.02
CA ASN A 151 -12.92 18.24 -12.06
C ASN A 151 -12.37 18.70 -10.69
N ASP A 152 -11.88 19.94 -10.65
CA ASP A 152 -11.26 20.55 -9.46
C ASP A 152 -12.15 20.49 -8.22
N ARG A 153 -13.48 20.63 -8.42
CA ARG A 153 -14.47 20.59 -7.33
C ARG A 153 -14.52 19.22 -6.67
N GLN A 154 -14.49 18.15 -7.47
CA GLN A 154 -14.46 16.79 -6.95
C GLN A 154 -13.10 16.51 -6.31
N ALA A 155 -12.01 16.91 -6.96
CA ALA A 155 -10.65 16.74 -6.43
C ALA A 155 -10.50 17.33 -5.03
N ALA A 156 -10.91 18.59 -4.84
CA ALA A 156 -10.83 19.28 -3.56
C ALA A 156 -11.67 18.64 -2.44
N ARG A 157 -12.80 17.99 -2.79
CA ARG A 157 -13.62 17.24 -1.83
C ARG A 157 -12.95 15.92 -1.46
N ALA A 158 -12.44 15.20 -2.45
CA ALA A 158 -11.80 13.91 -2.26
C ALA A 158 -10.53 14.01 -1.41
N TYR A 159 -9.64 14.98 -1.70
CA TYR A 159 -8.45 15.21 -0.88
C TYR A 159 -8.76 15.61 0.55
N ARG A 160 -9.75 16.48 0.76
CA ARG A 160 -10.20 16.83 2.12
C ARG A 160 -10.68 15.60 2.87
N LYS A 161 -11.46 14.73 2.22
CA LYS A 161 -11.91 13.47 2.83
C LYS A 161 -10.74 12.54 3.16
N ALA A 162 -9.74 12.43 2.28
CA ALA A 162 -8.52 11.67 2.53
C ALA A 162 -7.75 12.20 3.76
N LEU A 163 -7.64 13.53 3.89
CA LEU A 163 -7.04 14.19 5.05
C LEU A 163 -7.86 13.97 6.32
N ASP A 164 -9.18 14.06 6.27
CA ASP A 164 -10.04 13.79 7.43
C ASP A 164 -9.82 12.34 7.94
N LEU A 165 -9.64 11.40 7.01
CA LEU A 165 -9.32 9.99 7.28
C LEU A 165 -7.85 9.76 7.71
N GLY A 166 -7.01 10.79 7.73
CA GLY A 166 -5.63 10.67 8.20
C GLY A 166 -4.62 10.19 7.16
N TYR A 167 -5.00 10.08 5.88
CA TYR A 167 -4.11 9.60 4.84
C TYR A 167 -2.93 10.56 4.62
N ARG A 168 -1.70 10.03 4.73
CA ARG A 168 -0.42 10.74 4.53
C ARG A 168 -0.35 12.10 5.23
N LYS A 169 -0.92 12.21 6.43
CA LYS A 169 -0.71 13.39 7.28
C LYS A 169 0.79 13.52 7.59
N PRO A 170 1.41 14.70 7.38
CA PRO A 170 2.77 14.92 7.83
C PRO A 170 2.82 14.71 9.35
N ARG A 171 3.69 13.80 9.81
CA ARG A 171 3.98 13.66 11.25
C ARG A 171 4.59 14.99 11.70
N CYS A 172 3.90 15.71 12.59
CA CYS A 172 4.48 16.88 13.24
C CYS A 172 5.71 16.43 14.03
N THR A 173 6.90 16.71 13.50
CA THR A 173 8.14 16.59 14.26
C THR A 173 8.27 17.80 15.17
N THR A 174 7.44 17.91 16.20
CA THR A 174 7.80 18.75 17.34
C THR A 174 8.88 18.02 18.12
N SER A 175 10.11 18.11 17.63
CA SER A 175 11.28 17.82 18.45
C SER A 175 11.30 18.89 19.56
N PRO A 176 11.24 18.55 20.86
CA PRO A 176 11.42 19.54 21.90
C PRO A 176 12.82 20.14 21.71
N ALA A 177 12.88 21.46 21.53
CA ALA A 177 14.14 22.18 21.43
C ALA A 177 15.03 21.78 22.62
N PRO A 178 16.33 21.47 22.40
CA PRO A 178 17.21 21.13 23.51
C PRO A 178 17.22 22.31 24.48
N THR A 179 16.80 22.05 25.71
CA THR A 179 16.88 23.00 26.81
C THR A 179 18.36 23.33 27.00
N ARG A 180 18.77 24.54 26.59
CA ARG A 180 20.10 25.05 26.94
C ARG A 180 20.12 25.24 28.45
N ALA A 181 20.97 24.46 29.12
CA ALA A 181 21.40 24.70 30.49
C ALA A 181 22.39 25.88 30.53
#